data_AF-A0A848XHE2-F1
#
_entry.id   AF-A0A848XHE2-F1
#
_cell.length_a   1.000
_cell.length_b   1.000
_cell.length_c   1.000
_cell.angle_alpha   90.00
_cell.angle_beta   90.00
_cell.angle_gamma   90.00
#
_symmetry.space_group_name_H-M   'P 1'
#
loop_
_entity.id
_entity.type
_entity.pdbx_description
1 polymer ?
#
loop_
_entity_poly.entity_id
_entity_poly.type
_entity_poly.pdbx_seq_one_letter_code
_entity_poly.pdbx_strand_id
1 'polypeptide(L)'
;MNPGFEPPRGGAEARLPSTMNASTTEPGAVLAIDPGVRRFGVALSDPTRTLATPLTTLVRRKGKRAPVAAIEALVREHCVVAVIVGLPDGREGADLAWIDEIRRFAETLRTRTGLPVHLHDESYSTVEALSKLNEAQQTTRGEKGRIDAAAATVILQDWLDEHAKSD
;
A
#
# COMPACT_ATOMS: atom_id res chain seq x y z
N MET A 1 -43.74 -14.45 -35.76
CA MET A 1 -43.84 -13.34 -34.80
C MET A 1 -43.10 -13.73 -33.53
N ASN A 2 -41.96 -13.10 -33.30
CA ASN A 2 -41.26 -13.07 -32.01
C ASN A 2 -40.69 -11.65 -31.90
N PRO A 3 -40.97 -10.90 -30.82
CA PRO A 3 -40.59 -9.50 -30.70
C PRO A 3 -39.09 -9.35 -30.41
N GLY A 4 -38.53 -8.27 -30.95
CA GLY A 4 -37.09 -8.01 -30.96
C GLY A 4 -36.43 -7.81 -29.61
N PHE A 5 -35.14 -8.10 -29.59
CA PHE A 5 -34.21 -7.67 -28.57
C PHE A 5 -33.05 -6.95 -29.29
N GLU A 6 -33.15 -5.63 -29.40
CA GLU A 6 -31.99 -4.80 -29.71
C GLU A 6 -31.13 -4.68 -28.45
N PRO A 7 -29.83 -4.98 -28.49
CA PRO A 7 -28.95 -4.69 -27.38
C PRO A 7 -28.76 -3.16 -27.23
N PRO A 8 -28.57 -2.64 -26.01
CA PRO A 8 -28.41 -1.21 -25.78
C PRO A 8 -27.14 -0.68 -26.46
N ARG A 9 -27.33 0.34 -27.31
CA ARG A 9 -26.26 1.21 -27.80
C ARG A 9 -25.80 2.09 -26.64
N GLY A 10 -24.50 2.05 -26.33
CA GLY A 10 -23.90 2.99 -25.38
C GLY A 10 -23.05 2.35 -24.29
N GLY A 11 -22.01 1.60 -24.67
CA GLY A 11 -20.86 1.41 -23.79
C GLY A 11 -19.93 2.59 -23.99
N ALA A 12 -19.96 3.56 -23.08
CA ALA A 12 -18.88 4.53 -22.98
C ALA A 12 -17.59 3.74 -22.72
N GLU A 13 -16.74 3.62 -23.74
CA GLU A 13 -15.36 3.24 -23.53
C GLU A 13 -14.75 4.30 -22.61
N ALA A 14 -14.64 3.95 -21.33
CA ALA A 14 -13.82 4.69 -20.39
C ALA A 14 -12.37 4.51 -20.83
N ARG A 15 -11.97 5.30 -21.82
CA ARG A 15 -10.61 5.45 -22.30
C ARG A 15 -9.80 5.99 -21.13
N LEU A 16 -9.10 5.10 -20.43
CA LEU A 16 -8.10 5.49 -19.45
C LEU A 16 -7.09 6.43 -20.16
N PRO A 17 -6.85 7.65 -19.66
CA PRO A 17 -5.95 8.57 -20.33
C PRO A 17 -4.55 7.98 -20.37
N SER A 18 -4.03 7.88 -21.59
CA SER A 18 -2.65 7.55 -21.88
C SER A 18 -1.76 8.68 -21.36
N THR A 19 -0.69 8.31 -20.65
CA THR A 19 0.43 9.18 -20.26
C THR A 19 0.04 10.45 -19.53
N MET A 20 -0.06 10.39 -18.20
CA MET A 20 0.01 11.59 -17.36
C MET A 20 1.22 11.49 -16.45
N ASN A 21 2.12 12.46 -16.61
CA ASN A 21 3.08 12.84 -15.58
C ASN A 21 2.32 12.92 -14.25
N ALA A 22 2.72 12.13 -13.27
CA ALA A 22 2.14 12.16 -11.93
C ALA A 22 2.56 13.47 -11.22
N SER A 23 1.97 14.59 -11.61
CA SER A 23 1.84 15.73 -10.70
C SER A 23 0.87 15.31 -9.61
N THR A 24 1.31 15.40 -8.37
CA THR A 24 0.62 15.04 -7.13
C THR A 24 -0.69 15.82 -6.87
N THR A 25 -1.29 16.45 -7.87
CA THR A 25 -2.39 17.43 -7.71
C THR A 25 -3.80 16.82 -7.82
N GLU A 26 -3.96 15.59 -8.32
CA GLU A 26 -5.30 14.97 -8.42
C GLU A 26 -5.82 14.54 -7.04
N PRO A 27 -7.00 15.00 -6.58
CA PRO A 27 -7.54 14.61 -5.27
C PRO A 27 -7.68 13.09 -5.14
N GLY A 28 -7.21 12.52 -4.04
CA GLY A 28 -7.35 11.08 -3.83
C GLY A 28 -6.46 10.54 -2.72
N ALA A 29 -6.92 9.45 -2.11
CA ALA A 29 -6.24 8.82 -0.99
C ALA A 29 -4.97 8.08 -1.45
N VAL A 30 -3.99 8.02 -0.57
CA VAL A 30 -2.75 7.26 -0.74
C VAL A 30 -2.81 6.05 0.20
N LEU A 31 -2.36 4.90 -0.27
CA LEU A 31 -2.34 3.67 0.51
C LEU A 31 -0.90 3.26 0.80
N ALA A 32 -0.57 3.01 2.07
CA ALA A 32 0.73 2.48 2.45
C ALA A 32 0.63 1.00 2.82
N ILE A 33 1.71 0.28 2.53
CA ILE A 33 1.88 -1.13 2.84
C ILE A 33 3.21 -1.32 3.55
N ASP A 34 3.16 -1.93 4.72
CA ASP A 34 4.32 -2.45 5.45
C ASP A 34 4.41 -3.97 5.21
N PRO A 35 5.30 -4.46 4.32
CA PRO A 35 5.45 -5.88 4.07
C PRO A 35 6.22 -6.54 5.22
N GLY A 36 5.57 -7.50 5.87
CA GLY A 36 6.22 -8.50 6.68
C GLY A 36 6.21 -9.87 6.01
N VAL A 37 7.01 -10.82 6.53
CA VAL A 37 7.15 -12.18 5.98
C VAL A 37 5.79 -12.91 5.85
N ARG A 38 4.86 -12.68 6.78
CA ARG A 38 3.55 -13.35 6.83
C ARG A 38 2.36 -12.42 6.75
N ARG A 39 2.55 -11.13 7.00
CA ARG A 39 1.50 -10.15 7.24
C ARG A 39 1.89 -8.84 6.58
N PHE A 40 0.90 -8.11 6.10
CA PHE A 40 1.07 -6.87 5.37
C PHE A 40 0.20 -5.85 6.09
N GLY A 41 0.82 -4.95 6.84
CA GLY A 41 0.13 -3.81 7.43
C GLY A 41 -0.35 -2.90 6.30
N VAL A 42 -1.57 -2.37 6.40
CA VAL A 42 -2.13 -1.47 5.40
C VAL A 42 -2.69 -0.24 6.10
N ALA A 43 -2.32 0.93 5.61
CA ALA A 43 -2.83 2.22 6.04
C ALA A 43 -3.35 3.03 4.84
N LEU A 44 -4.26 3.97 5.11
CA LEU A 44 -4.89 4.82 4.11
C LEU A 44 -4.86 6.27 4.59
N SER A 45 -4.54 7.18 3.68
CA SER A 45 -4.66 8.61 3.94
C SER A 45 -6.10 9.07 3.72
N ASP A 46 -6.45 10.20 4.31
CA ASP A 46 -7.61 10.93 3.85
C ASP A 46 -7.36 11.52 2.43
N PRO A 47 -8.41 11.90 1.67
CA PRO A 47 -8.25 12.44 0.32
C PRO A 47 -7.48 13.75 0.21
N THR A 48 -7.38 14.52 1.30
CA THR A 48 -6.55 15.74 1.38
C THR A 48 -5.09 15.41 1.63
N ARG A 49 -4.76 14.14 1.89
CA ARG A 49 -3.40 13.65 2.11
C ARG A 49 -2.70 14.33 3.29
N THR A 50 -3.46 14.61 4.34
CA THR A 50 -2.96 15.27 5.55
C THR A 50 -2.74 14.25 6.68
N LEU A 51 -3.61 13.25 6.78
CA LEU A 51 -3.61 12.29 7.88
C LEU A 51 -3.66 10.85 7.38
N ALA A 52 -2.75 10.03 7.89
CA ALA A 52 -2.76 8.58 7.72
C ALA A 52 -3.56 7.88 8.84
N THR A 53 -4.29 6.83 8.47
CA THR A 53 -5.00 5.97 9.43
C THR A 53 -4.78 4.48 9.14
N PRO A 54 -4.74 3.62 10.16
CA PRO A 54 -4.62 2.18 9.96
C PRO A 54 -5.89 1.65 9.29
N LEU A 55 -5.74 0.91 8.20
CA LEU A 55 -6.87 0.35 7.45
C LEU A 55 -7.10 -1.11 7.83
N THR A 56 -6.10 -1.97 7.63
CA THR A 56 -6.23 -3.41 7.88
C THR A 56 -4.88 -4.11 7.93
N THR A 57 -4.90 -5.42 8.15
CA THR A 57 -3.74 -6.29 7.97
C THR A 57 -4.10 -7.47 7.10
N LEU A 58 -3.38 -7.63 5.99
CA LEU A 58 -3.55 -8.75 5.08
C LEU A 58 -2.58 -9.88 5.46
N VAL A 59 -3.04 -11.13 5.33
CA VAL A 59 -2.25 -12.30 5.69
C VAL A 59 -1.80 -13.03 4.42
N ARG A 60 -0.49 -13.24 4.29
CA ARG A 60 0.07 -14.14 3.29
C ARG A 60 -0.19 -15.59 3.69
N ARG A 61 -0.91 -16.31 2.83
CA ARG A 61 -1.16 -17.74 3.01
C ARG A 61 0.16 -18.51 2.86
N LYS A 62 0.34 -19.57 3.66
CA LYS A 62 1.55 -20.41 3.65
C LYS A 62 1.80 -20.93 2.22
N GLY A 63 3.03 -20.79 1.73
CA GLY A 63 3.44 -21.23 0.38
C GLY A 63 2.83 -20.43 -0.77
N LYS A 64 2.21 -19.27 -0.50
CA LYS A 64 1.68 -18.37 -1.53
C LYS A 64 2.49 -17.08 -1.59
N ARG A 65 2.33 -16.36 -2.72
CA ARG A 65 2.87 -15.03 -2.95
C ARG A 65 2.14 -13.99 -2.09
N ALA A 66 2.65 -12.76 -2.08
CA ALA A 66 2.01 -11.61 -1.46
C ALA A 66 0.54 -11.44 -1.91
N PRO A 67 -0.34 -10.89 -1.05
CA PRO A 67 -1.79 -10.81 -1.28
C PRO A 67 -2.18 -9.67 -2.25
N VAL A 68 -1.52 -9.58 -3.41
CA VAL A 68 -1.67 -8.49 -4.39
C VAL A 68 -3.13 -8.28 -4.83
N ALA A 69 -3.89 -9.35 -5.07
CA ALA A 69 -5.29 -9.25 -5.46
C ALA A 69 -6.19 -8.62 -4.38
N ALA A 70 -5.85 -8.80 -3.10
CA ALA A 70 -6.58 -8.15 -2.01
C ALA A 70 -6.24 -6.66 -1.94
N ILE A 71 -4.98 -6.30 -2.20
CA ILE A 71 -4.54 -4.90 -2.27
C ILE A 71 -5.22 -4.18 -3.43
N GLU A 72 -5.34 -4.80 -4.60
CA GLU A 72 -6.11 -4.24 -5.72
C GLU A 72 -7.59 -4.01 -5.41
N ALA A 73 -8.18 -4.86 -4.57
CA ALA A 73 -9.55 -4.63 -4.12
C ALA A 73 -9.62 -3.35 -3.27
N LEU A 74 -8.70 -3.18 -2.31
CA LEU A 74 -8.62 -1.99 -1.47
C LEU A 74 -8.34 -0.72 -2.30
N VAL A 75 -7.44 -0.80 -3.28
CA VAL A 75 -7.13 0.31 -4.19
C VAL A 75 -8.37 0.80 -4.91
N ARG A 76 -9.20 -0.12 -5.44
CA ARG A 76 -10.45 0.23 -6.12
C ARG A 76 -11.52 0.71 -5.15
N GLU A 77 -11.65 0.07 -4.00
CA GLU A 77 -12.64 0.40 -2.97
C GLU A 77 -12.46 1.81 -2.42
N HIS A 78 -11.21 2.23 -2.20
CA HIS A 78 -10.88 3.50 -1.58
C HIS A 78 -10.44 4.58 -2.59
N CYS A 79 -10.60 4.35 -3.89
CA CYS A 79 -10.20 5.28 -4.96
C CYS A 79 -8.76 5.78 -4.78
N VAL A 80 -7.84 4.84 -4.49
CA VAL A 80 -6.44 5.15 -4.21
C VAL A 80 -5.75 5.65 -5.48
N VAL A 81 -4.92 6.68 -5.34
CA VAL A 81 -4.20 7.31 -6.47
C VAL A 81 -2.70 7.02 -6.48
N ALA A 82 -2.13 6.59 -5.36
CA ALA A 82 -0.75 6.14 -5.26
C ALA A 82 -0.57 5.11 -4.14
N VAL A 83 0.44 4.25 -4.26
CA VAL A 83 0.79 3.25 -3.25
C VAL A 83 2.21 3.48 -2.74
N ILE A 84 2.38 3.47 -1.43
CA ILE A 84 3.68 3.51 -0.75
C ILE A 84 3.98 2.13 -0.20
N VAL A 85 5.18 1.62 -0.41
CA VAL A 85 5.62 0.32 0.12
C VAL A 85 6.86 0.54 0.96
N GLY A 86 6.79 0.17 2.24
CA GLY A 86 7.92 0.19 3.16
C GLY A 86 9.04 -0.73 2.68
N LEU A 87 10.28 -0.25 2.79
CA LEU A 87 11.48 -0.99 2.45
C LEU A 87 12.43 -0.95 3.66
N PRO A 88 12.77 -2.12 4.25
CA PRO A 88 13.68 -2.17 5.39
C PRO A 88 15.09 -1.73 4.98
N ASP A 89 15.80 -1.09 5.92
CA ASP A 89 17.19 -0.64 5.70
C ASP A 89 18.10 -1.86 5.47
N GLY A 90 18.70 -1.93 4.29
CA GLY A 90 19.67 -2.96 3.93
C GLY A 90 21.01 -2.89 4.67
N ARG A 91 21.24 -1.84 5.48
CA ARG A 91 22.44 -1.69 6.31
C ARG A 91 22.36 -2.47 7.62
N GLU A 92 21.16 -2.77 8.13
CA GLU A 92 20.96 -3.45 9.41
C GLU A 92 20.51 -4.91 9.21
N GLY A 93 21.35 -5.71 8.55
CA GLY A 93 21.20 -7.18 8.53
C GLY A 93 19.91 -7.72 7.87
N ALA A 94 19.13 -6.88 7.19
CA ALA A 94 17.98 -7.31 6.43
C ALA A 94 18.41 -8.25 5.30
N ASP A 95 17.70 -9.37 5.15
CA ASP A 95 17.97 -10.34 4.09
C ASP A 95 17.81 -9.68 2.72
N LEU A 96 18.88 -9.64 1.93
CA LEU A 96 18.86 -9.06 0.57
C LEU A 96 17.79 -9.74 -0.31
N ALA A 97 17.52 -11.03 -0.10
CA ALA A 97 16.46 -11.73 -0.81
C ALA A 97 15.07 -11.20 -0.44
N TRP A 98 14.88 -10.76 0.80
CA TRP A 98 13.63 -10.14 1.26
C TRP A 98 13.43 -8.75 0.65
N ILE A 99 14.47 -7.93 0.62
CA ILE A 99 14.46 -6.61 -0.04
C ILE A 99 14.08 -6.77 -1.52
N ASP A 100 14.68 -7.74 -2.20
CA ASP A 100 14.35 -8.05 -3.60
C ASP A 100 12.91 -8.58 -3.77
N GLU A 101 12.40 -9.38 -2.83
CA GLU A 101 10.99 -9.80 -2.82
C GLU A 101 10.05 -8.61 -2.71
N ILE A 102 10.33 -7.64 -1.83
CA ILE A 102 9.54 -6.40 -1.69
C ILE A 102 9.57 -5.59 -2.98
N ARG A 103 10.75 -5.40 -3.59
CA ARG A 103 10.88 -4.66 -4.87
C ARG A 103 10.07 -5.32 -5.99
N ARG A 104 10.13 -6.64 -6.12
CA ARG A 104 9.32 -7.39 -7.10
C ARG A 104 7.83 -7.29 -6.81
N PHE A 105 7.45 -7.29 -5.53
CA PHE A 105 6.08 -7.07 -5.10
C PHE A 105 5.58 -5.67 -5.49
N ALA A 106 6.35 -4.62 -5.24
CA ALA A 106 6.02 -3.26 -5.63
C ALA A 106 5.86 -3.10 -7.16
N GLU A 107 6.74 -3.72 -7.95
CA GLU A 107 6.61 -3.70 -9.42
C GLU A 107 5.37 -4.48 -9.90
N THR A 108 5.06 -5.60 -9.25
CA THR A 108 3.83 -6.35 -9.53
C THR A 108 2.59 -5.51 -9.22
N LEU A 109 2.59 -4.77 -8.11
CA LEU A 109 1.51 -3.85 -7.78
C LEU A 109 1.36 -2.77 -8.84
N ARG A 110 2.46 -2.11 -9.22
CA ARG A 110 2.47 -1.09 -10.27
C ARG A 110 1.86 -1.60 -11.57
N THR A 111 2.28 -2.78 -12.01
CA THR A 111 1.76 -3.41 -13.23
C THR A 111 0.26 -3.71 -13.14
N ARG A 112 -0.21 -4.20 -11.98
CA ARG A 112 -1.61 -4.66 -11.85
C ARG A 112 -2.60 -3.56 -11.51
N THR A 113 -2.17 -2.50 -10.82
CA THR A 113 -3.04 -1.36 -10.48
C THR A 113 -2.95 -0.25 -11.52
N GLY A 114 -1.84 -0.15 -12.26
CA GLY A 114 -1.56 0.98 -13.15
C GLY A 114 -1.24 2.29 -12.40
N LEU A 115 -1.09 2.24 -11.07
CA LEU A 115 -0.82 3.40 -10.23
C LEU A 115 0.68 3.61 -10.00
N PRO A 116 1.09 4.85 -9.69
CA PRO A 116 2.39 5.11 -9.09
C PRO A 116 2.58 4.27 -7.82
N VAL A 117 3.73 3.59 -7.74
CA VAL A 117 4.16 2.85 -6.55
C VAL A 117 5.53 3.36 -6.15
N HIS A 118 5.65 3.84 -4.93
CA HIS A 118 6.88 4.38 -4.36
C HIS A 118 7.41 3.45 -3.27
N LEU A 119 8.73 3.26 -3.26
CA LEU A 119 9.41 2.60 -2.15
C LEU A 119 9.83 3.68 -1.16
N HIS A 120 9.49 3.51 0.11
CA HIS A 120 9.88 4.42 1.19
C HIS A 120 10.86 3.71 2.12
N ASP A 121 12.03 4.30 2.32
CA ASP A 121 13.13 3.74 3.10
C ASP A 121 12.95 4.06 4.59
N GLU A 122 12.90 3.02 5.43
CA GLU A 122 12.63 3.12 6.86
C GLU A 122 13.80 3.65 7.72
N SER A 123 14.90 4.08 7.09
CA SER A 123 16.14 4.59 7.69
C SER A 123 16.01 5.57 8.87
N TYR A 124 14.85 6.19 9.08
CA TYR A 124 14.61 7.21 10.11
C TYR A 124 13.89 6.73 11.38
N SER A 125 13.40 5.48 11.48
CA SER A 125 12.50 5.07 12.58
C SER A 125 13.12 4.24 13.72
N THR A 126 14.45 4.13 13.80
CA THR A 126 15.11 2.95 14.40
C THR A 126 15.42 2.99 15.91
N VAL A 127 14.62 3.63 16.77
CA VAL A 127 14.76 3.38 18.24
C VAL A 127 13.42 3.28 18.97
N GLU A 128 12.47 4.18 18.68
CA GLU A 128 11.18 4.18 19.40
C GLU A 128 10.17 3.16 18.84
N ALA A 129 10.20 2.87 17.53
CA ALA A 129 9.33 1.85 16.92
C ALA A 129 9.79 0.42 17.26
N LEU A 130 11.10 0.17 17.28
CA LEU A 130 11.69 -1.14 17.60
C LEU A 130 11.48 -1.56 19.06
N SER A 131 11.46 -0.61 20.01
CA SER A 131 11.13 -0.93 21.42
C SER A 131 9.73 -1.54 21.56
N LYS A 132 8.76 -1.06 20.77
CA LYS A 132 7.38 -1.61 20.75
C LYS A 132 7.28 -2.95 20.00
N LEU A 133 8.13 -3.20 19.01
CA LEU A 133 8.17 -4.47 18.26
C LEU A 133 8.82 -5.60 19.06
N ASN A 134 9.81 -5.31 19.92
CA ASN A 134 10.38 -6.32 20.81
C ASN A 134 9.39 -6.74 21.93
N GLU A 135 8.55 -5.82 22.41
CA GLU A 135 7.44 -6.15 23.32
C GLU A 135 6.36 -7.02 22.62
N ALA A 136 6.21 -6.89 21.29
CA ALA A 136 5.25 -7.66 20.51
C ALA A 136 5.55 -9.17 20.43
N GLN A 137 6.71 -9.65 20.88
CA GLN A 137 6.97 -11.10 20.93
C GLN A 137 6.04 -11.83 21.92
N GLN A 138 5.41 -11.13 22.87
CA GLN A 138 4.46 -11.69 23.85
C GLN A 138 2.98 -11.38 23.58
N THR A 139 2.63 -10.70 22.49
CA THR A 139 1.25 -10.23 22.24
C THR A 139 0.38 -11.24 21.48
N THR A 140 -0.93 -11.14 21.70
CA THR A 140 -1.94 -12.00 21.07
C THR A 140 -2.07 -11.70 19.57
N ARG A 141 -2.63 -12.64 18.80
CA ARG A 141 -2.75 -12.50 17.34
C ARG A 141 -3.53 -11.25 16.89
N GLY A 142 -4.51 -10.81 17.67
CA GLY A 142 -5.29 -9.60 17.38
C GLY A 142 -4.47 -8.31 17.57
N GLU A 143 -3.68 -8.26 18.65
CA GLU A 143 -2.79 -7.13 18.94
C GLU A 143 -1.69 -7.01 17.89
N LYS A 144 -1.12 -8.13 17.45
CA LYS A 144 -0.10 -8.10 16.40
C LYS A 144 -0.64 -7.56 15.07
N GLY A 145 -1.90 -7.81 14.72
CA GLY A 145 -2.52 -7.20 13.53
C GLY A 145 -2.66 -5.69 13.67
N ARG A 146 -3.10 -5.20 14.84
CA ARG A 146 -3.14 -3.76 15.12
C ARG A 146 -1.75 -3.10 15.02
N ILE A 147 -0.72 -3.77 15.52
CA ILE A 147 0.67 -3.25 15.48
C ILE A 147 1.17 -3.16 14.03
N ASP A 148 0.95 -4.19 13.21
CA ASP A 148 1.38 -4.16 11.80
C ASP A 148 0.68 -3.01 11.02
N ALA A 149 -0.63 -2.83 11.21
CA ALA A 149 -1.36 -1.72 10.57
C ALA A 149 -0.89 -0.34 11.09
N ALA A 150 -0.45 -0.26 12.34
CA ALA A 150 0.13 0.96 12.91
C ALA A 150 1.48 1.30 12.27
N ALA A 151 2.34 0.31 11.99
CA ALA A 151 3.61 0.54 11.29
C ALA A 151 3.39 1.13 9.89
N ALA A 152 2.46 0.56 9.11
CA ALA A 152 2.06 1.12 7.82
C ALA A 152 1.52 2.56 7.93
N THR A 153 0.90 2.92 9.05
CA THR A 153 0.40 4.29 9.30
C THR A 153 1.55 5.26 9.48
N VAL A 154 2.60 4.87 10.21
CA VAL A 154 3.81 5.69 10.40
C VAL A 154 4.49 5.93 9.06
N ILE A 155 4.74 4.87 8.28
CA ILE A 155 5.33 4.98 6.94
C ILE A 155 4.53 5.96 6.06
N LEU A 156 3.20 5.87 6.10
CA LEU A 156 2.36 6.77 5.31
C LEU A 156 2.46 8.21 5.79
N GLN A 157 2.36 8.44 7.10
CA GLN A 157 2.39 9.81 7.64
C GLN A 157 3.73 10.47 7.35
N ASP A 158 4.84 9.75 7.52
CA ASP A 158 6.18 10.26 7.24
C ASP A 158 6.30 10.67 5.76
N TRP A 159 5.83 9.83 4.83
CA TRP A 159 5.81 10.16 3.41
C TRP A 159 4.94 11.38 3.09
N LEU A 160 3.75 11.49 3.69
CA LEU A 160 2.86 12.64 3.50
C LEU A 160 3.50 13.94 4.00
N ASP A 161 4.13 13.91 5.17
CA ASP A 161 4.76 15.07 5.80
C ASP A 161 6.00 15.56 5.02
N GLU A 162 6.73 14.66 4.37
CA GLU A 162 7.83 15.01 3.45
C GLU A 162 7.33 15.74 2.20
N HIS A 163 6.19 15.29 1.66
CA HIS A 163 5.64 15.83 0.42
C HIS A 163 4.81 17.11 0.65
N ALA A 164 4.24 17.29 1.84
CA ALA A 164 3.56 18.53 2.23
C ALA A 164 4.52 19.72 2.43
N LYS A 165 5.80 19.47 2.73
CA LYS A 165 6.83 20.51 2.89
C LYS A 165 7.46 20.96 1.58
N SER A 166 7.15 20.28 0.48
CA SER A 166 7.73 20.50 -0.85
C SER A 166 6.85 21.36 -1.76
N ASP A 167 5.67 21.77 -1.29
CA ASP A 167 4.78 22.79 -1.89
C ASP A 167 4.96 24.16 -1.20
#